data_AF-E5Y1U6-F1
#
_entry.id   AF-E5Y1U6-F1
#
_cell.length_a   1.000
_cell.length_b   1.000
_cell.length_c   1.000
_cell.angle_alpha   90.00
_cell.angle_beta   90.00
_cell.angle_gamma   90.00
#
_symmetry.space_group_name_H-M   'P 1'
#
loop_
_entity.id
_entity.type
_entity.pdbx_description
1 polymer ?
#
loop_
_entity_poly.entity_id
_entity_poly.type
_entity_poly.pdbx_seq_one_letter_code
_entity_poly.pdbx_strand_id
1 'polypeptide(L)'
;MNTDIRLSVGFWQHPKTKKTARRLGLEGIRSLQVLWLWSTQYRPDGNLSGMDWEDIELAADWQGEERKFFDTCLGMWVDETSDGYVLHDWQEHNPWQSEALARSEKAQKAAQARWGKANNINKQCLTDAQAMPEHDSSNAPSPSPIPEEKDKCV
;
A
#
# COMPACT_ATOMS: atom_id res chain seq x y z
N MET A 1 0.11 1.73 -0.76
CA MET A 1 0.58 2.32 0.52
C MET A 1 -0.36 1.84 1.60
N ASN A 2 0.14 1.33 2.73
CA ASN A 2 -0.73 0.94 3.85
C ASN A 2 -1.41 2.21 4.39
N THR A 3 -2.72 2.16 4.59
CA THR A 3 -3.54 3.30 4.99
C THR A 3 -3.80 3.36 6.49
N ASP A 4 -3.58 2.25 7.19
CA ASP A 4 -3.98 2.05 8.58
C ASP A 4 -3.12 0.99 9.28
N ILE A 5 -3.16 1.02 10.61
CA ILE A 5 -2.59 0.02 11.50
C ILE A 5 -3.67 -0.55 12.43
N ARG A 6 -3.50 -1.81 12.83
CA ARG A 6 -4.38 -2.44 13.81
C ARG A 6 -3.82 -2.25 15.20
N LEU A 7 -4.66 -1.76 16.11
CA LEU A 7 -4.36 -1.68 17.54
C LEU A 7 -5.30 -2.60 18.31
N SER A 8 -4.74 -3.33 19.28
CA SER A 8 -5.54 -4.17 20.17
C SER A 8 -6.52 -3.31 20.97
N VAL A 9 -7.77 -3.76 21.10
CA VAL A 9 -8.79 -3.07 21.91
C VAL A 9 -8.40 -2.97 23.39
N GLY A 10 -7.57 -3.91 23.88
CA GLY A 10 -7.04 -3.92 25.24
C GLY A 10 -5.70 -3.19 25.38
N PHE A 11 -5.28 -2.42 24.37
CA PHE A 11 -3.96 -1.78 24.33
C PHE A 11 -3.69 -0.96 25.61
N TRP A 12 -4.63 -0.13 26.05
CA TRP A 12 -4.46 0.72 27.23
C TRP A 12 -4.45 -0.07 28.56
N GLN A 13 -4.98 -1.28 28.56
CA GLN A 13 -5.10 -2.15 29.74
C GLN A 13 -3.89 -3.07 29.88
N HIS A 14 -3.13 -3.25 28.79
CA HIS A 14 -1.98 -4.13 28.72
C HIS A 14 -0.86 -3.69 29.67
N PRO A 15 -0.20 -4.62 30.39
CA PRO A 15 0.86 -4.29 31.33
C PRO A 15 2.03 -3.53 30.70
N LYS A 16 2.43 -3.85 29.45
CA LYS A 16 3.51 -3.10 28.75
C LYS A 16 3.12 -1.63 28.57
N THR A 17 1.90 -1.36 28.09
CA THR A 17 1.40 0.01 27.87
C THR A 17 1.34 0.80 29.17
N LYS A 18 0.84 0.20 30.25
CA LYS A 18 0.82 0.85 31.58
C LYS A 18 2.23 1.14 32.11
N LYS A 19 3.19 0.22 31.89
CA LYS A 19 4.59 0.42 32.27
C LYS A 19 5.23 1.56 31.46
N THR A 20 5.02 1.60 30.15
CA THR A 20 5.52 2.67 29.28
C THR A 20 4.93 4.02 29.66
N ALA A 21 3.59 4.11 29.82
CA ALA A 21 2.92 5.34 30.25
C ALA A 21 3.42 5.82 31.63
N ARG A 22 3.71 4.90 32.55
CA ARG A 22 4.29 5.25 33.86
C ARG A 22 5.72 5.79 33.76
N ARG A 23 6.53 5.32 32.81
CA ARG A 23 7.95 5.69 32.65
C ARG A 23 8.14 6.96 31.83
N LEU A 24 7.34 7.13 30.77
CA LEU A 24 7.51 8.18 29.75
C LEU A 24 6.33 9.14 29.67
N GLY A 25 5.26 8.91 30.44
CA GLY A 25 4.01 9.66 30.30
C GLY A 25 3.24 9.27 29.03
N LEU A 26 2.21 10.07 28.72
CA LEU A 26 1.43 9.88 27.50
C LEU A 26 2.23 10.16 26.23
N GLU A 27 3.26 11.02 26.31
CA GLU A 27 4.14 11.30 25.18
C GLU A 27 4.87 10.05 24.70
N GLY A 28 5.31 9.17 25.62
CA GLY A 28 5.94 7.91 25.22
C GLY A 28 4.97 6.95 24.53
N ILE A 29 3.69 6.95 24.91
CA ILE A 29 2.67 6.14 24.21
C ILE A 29 2.37 6.71 22.83
N ARG A 30 2.29 8.04 22.70
CA ARG A 30 2.14 8.72 21.43
C ARG A 30 3.32 8.42 20.50
N SER A 31 4.55 8.53 21.00
CA SER A 31 5.77 8.24 20.24
C SER A 31 5.85 6.78 19.80
N LEU A 32 5.40 5.84 20.64
CA LEU A 32 5.28 4.43 20.27
C LEU A 32 4.30 4.22 19.09
N GLN A 33 3.16 4.89 19.11
CA GLN A 33 2.19 4.81 18.00
C GLN A 33 2.72 5.46 16.73
N VAL A 34 3.45 6.57 16.85
CA VAL A 34 4.14 7.22 15.73
C VAL A 34 5.19 6.30 15.13
N LEU A 35 6.01 5.65 15.95
CA LEU A 35 6.99 4.65 15.49
C LEU A 35 6.30 3.53 14.69
N TRP A 36 5.17 2.99 15.17
CA TRP A 36 4.43 1.97 14.43
C TRP A 36 3.92 2.47 13.08
N LEU A 37 3.35 3.68 13.03
CA LEU A 37 2.90 4.31 11.79
C LEU A 37 4.05 4.54 10.81
N TRP A 38 5.19 5.00 11.31
CA TRP A 38 6.41 5.18 10.52
C TRP A 38 6.89 3.84 9.96
N SER A 39 7.00 2.81 10.80
CA SER A 39 7.42 1.48 10.37
C SER A 39 6.51 0.90 9.30
N THR A 40 5.19 1.13 9.36
CA THR A 40 4.30 0.61 8.30
C THR A 40 4.55 1.20 6.91
N GLN A 41 5.17 2.38 6.84
CA GLN A 41 5.50 3.07 5.60
C GLN A 41 6.90 2.73 5.11
N TYR A 42 7.87 2.63 6.04
CA TYR A 42 9.30 2.54 5.70
C TYR A 42 9.95 1.19 6.03
N ARG A 43 9.36 0.41 6.93
CA ARG A 43 9.83 -0.88 7.45
C ARG A 43 8.66 -1.86 7.68
N PRO A 44 7.93 -2.24 6.61
CA PRO A 44 6.67 -2.99 6.73
C PRO A 44 6.81 -4.39 7.36
N ASP A 45 8.02 -4.97 7.28
CA ASP A 45 8.39 -6.23 7.93
C ASP A 45 8.74 -6.09 9.43
N GLY A 46 8.78 -4.87 9.94
CA GLY A 46 9.15 -4.54 11.32
C GLY A 46 10.65 -4.59 11.58
N ASN A 47 11.47 -4.74 10.53
CA ASN A 47 12.91 -4.79 10.66
C ASN A 47 13.50 -3.38 10.77
N LEU A 48 14.23 -3.09 11.85
CA LEU A 48 14.89 -1.81 12.10
C LEU A 48 16.43 -1.93 12.00
N SER A 49 16.94 -3.00 11.38
CA SER A 49 18.38 -3.17 11.11
C SER A 49 18.99 -1.94 10.44
N GLY A 50 20.18 -1.56 10.92
CA GLY A 50 20.91 -0.39 10.44
C GLY A 50 20.45 0.94 11.01
N MET A 51 19.41 0.96 11.87
CA MET A 51 19.05 2.13 12.66
C MET A 51 19.75 2.06 14.02
N ASP A 52 20.25 3.19 14.50
CA ASP A 52 20.66 3.32 15.89
C ASP A 52 19.51 3.81 16.79
N TRP A 53 19.82 4.05 18.06
CA TRP A 53 18.84 4.51 19.04
C TRP A 53 18.28 5.91 18.70
N GLU A 54 19.10 6.79 18.08
CA GLU A 54 18.73 8.15 17.71
C GLU A 54 17.78 8.11 16.51
N ASP A 55 18.10 7.30 15.51
CA ASP A 55 17.24 7.04 14.35
C ASP A 55 15.85 6.53 14.78
N ILE A 56 15.80 5.67 15.79
CA ILE A 56 14.54 5.13 16.33
C ILE A 56 13.74 6.21 17.06
N GLU A 57 14.39 7.06 17.86
CA GLU A 57 13.71 8.18 18.54
C GLU A 57 13.20 9.23 17.55
N LEU A 58 13.95 9.51 16.48
CA LEU A 58 13.53 10.37 15.39
C LEU A 58 12.34 9.78 14.63
N ALA A 59 12.37 8.48 14.31
CA ALA A 59 11.25 7.78 13.68
C ALA A 59 9.98 7.77 14.57
N ALA A 60 10.17 7.76 15.90
CA ALA A 60 9.10 7.82 16.89
C ALA A 60 8.60 9.25 17.16
N ASP A 61 9.25 10.28 16.60
CA ASP A 61 9.01 11.69 16.91
C ASP A 61 9.04 11.98 18.43
N TRP A 62 10.02 11.39 19.13
CA TRP A 62 10.16 11.55 20.57
C TRP A 62 10.65 12.96 20.93
N GLN A 63 9.87 13.66 21.76
CA GLN A 63 10.15 15.05 22.20
C GLN A 63 10.66 15.13 23.65
N GLY A 64 10.97 13.99 24.27
CA GLY A 64 11.38 13.94 25.68
C GLY A 64 12.90 13.92 25.87
N GLU A 65 13.32 13.36 27.00
CA GLU A 65 14.74 13.20 27.32
C GLU A 65 15.39 12.20 26.36
N GLU A 66 16.53 12.58 25.80
CA GLU A 66 17.34 11.78 24.87
C GLU A 66 17.54 10.36 25.40
N ARG A 67 17.40 9.38 24.51
CA ARG A 67 17.63 7.95 24.74
C ARG A 67 16.63 7.25 25.66
N LYS A 68 15.83 8.02 26.40
CA LYS A 68 14.89 7.49 27.38
C LYS A 68 13.76 6.69 26.74
N PHE A 69 13.30 7.11 25.56
CA PHE A 69 12.26 6.39 24.83
C PHE A 69 12.80 5.06 24.32
N PHE A 70 13.96 5.10 23.67
CA PHE A 70 14.62 3.90 23.16
C PHE A 70 14.88 2.89 24.28
N ASP A 71 15.55 3.31 25.37
CA ASP A 71 15.88 2.43 26.50
C ASP A 71 14.63 1.84 27.18
N THR A 72 13.52 2.59 27.21
CA THR A 72 12.26 2.09 27.77
C THR A 72 11.58 1.07 26.85
N CYS A 73 11.73 1.23 25.53
CA CYS A 73 11.13 0.35 24.53
C CYS A 73 11.96 -0.91 24.29
N LEU A 74 13.28 -0.85 24.48
CA LEU A 74 14.18 -1.98 24.31
C LEU A 74 13.81 -3.13 25.27
N GLY A 75 13.67 -4.34 24.72
CA GLY A 75 13.21 -5.54 25.40
C GLY A 75 11.72 -5.57 25.76
N MET A 76 10.92 -4.59 25.29
CA MET A 76 9.47 -4.52 25.54
C MET A 76 8.64 -4.36 24.27
N TRP A 77 9.02 -3.39 23.44
CA TRP A 77 8.39 -3.03 22.17
C TRP A 77 9.36 -3.15 20.99
N VAL A 78 10.66 -3.07 21.27
CA VAL A 78 11.76 -3.26 20.34
C VAL A 78 12.65 -4.36 20.90
N ASP A 79 13.02 -5.34 20.08
CA ASP A 79 13.98 -6.38 20.43
C ASP A 79 15.31 -6.13 19.74
N GLU A 80 16.39 -6.55 20.41
CA GLU A 80 17.72 -6.59 19.84
C GLU A 80 18.00 -7.98 19.27
N THR A 81 18.58 -8.01 18.08
CA THR A 81 18.97 -9.21 17.34
C THR A 81 20.44 -9.09 16.94
N SER A 82 21.03 -10.16 16.39
CA SER A 82 22.40 -10.11 15.86
C SER A 82 22.59 -9.04 14.78
N ASP A 83 21.51 -8.69 14.09
CA ASP A 83 21.54 -7.85 12.89
C ASP A 83 21.01 -6.43 13.16
N GLY A 84 20.75 -6.07 14.43
CA GLY A 84 20.21 -4.78 14.85
C GLY A 84 18.87 -4.92 15.56
N TYR A 85 17.95 -3.99 15.36
CA TYR A 85 16.69 -3.93 16.09
C TYR A 85 15.49 -4.43 15.26
N VAL A 86 14.48 -4.96 15.93
CA VAL A 86 13.18 -5.34 15.31
C VAL A 86 12.02 -4.92 16.21
N LEU A 87 10.86 -4.64 15.63
CA LEU A 87 9.64 -4.43 16.41
C LEU A 87 9.15 -5.76 17.00
N HIS A 88 8.97 -5.79 18.32
CA HIS A 88 8.53 -6.97 19.06
C HIS A 88 7.14 -7.43 18.61
N ASP A 89 6.98 -8.74 18.37
CA ASP A 89 5.74 -9.41 17.92
C ASP A 89 5.05 -8.75 16.72
N TRP A 90 5.80 -8.01 15.89
CA TRP A 90 5.23 -7.20 14.81
C TRP A 90 4.47 -8.05 13.77
N GLN A 91 5.07 -9.16 13.37
CA GLN A 91 4.54 -10.06 12.36
C GLN A 91 3.33 -10.86 12.88
N GLU A 92 3.30 -11.17 14.18
CA GLU A 92 2.17 -11.86 14.82
C GLU A 92 0.94 -10.95 14.92
N HIS A 93 1.16 -9.67 15.20
CA HIS A 93 0.07 -8.70 15.32
C HIS A 93 -0.35 -8.10 13.97
N ASN A 94 0.55 -8.08 12.99
CA ASN A 94 0.29 -7.51 11.67
C ASN A 94 0.63 -8.45 10.51
N PRO A 95 0.06 -9.67 10.45
CA PRO A 95 0.38 -10.65 9.41
C PRO A 95 0.03 -10.15 7.99
N TRP A 96 -1.01 -9.31 7.88
CA TRP A 96 -1.30 -8.67 6.60
C TRP A 96 -0.22 -7.67 6.20
N GLN A 97 0.39 -6.95 7.14
CA GLN A 97 1.39 -5.92 6.82
C GLN A 97 2.74 -6.55 6.45
N SER A 98 3.17 -7.59 7.15
CA SER A 98 4.39 -8.34 6.83
C SER A 98 4.31 -9.02 5.45
N GLU A 99 3.14 -9.53 5.07
CA GLU A 99 2.92 -10.14 3.76
C GLU A 99 2.59 -9.14 2.65
N ALA A 100 2.60 -7.83 2.90
CA ALA A 100 2.14 -6.85 1.91
C ALA A 100 2.96 -6.88 0.61
N LEU A 101 4.27 -7.02 0.72
CA LEU A 101 5.16 -7.16 -0.43
C LEU A 101 4.87 -8.47 -1.18
N ALA A 102 4.82 -9.59 -0.46
CA ALA A 102 4.53 -10.92 -1.02
C ALA A 102 3.16 -10.98 -1.71
N ARG A 103 2.13 -10.34 -1.15
CA ARG A 103 0.80 -10.23 -1.74
C ARG A 103 0.79 -9.34 -2.98
N SER A 104 1.50 -8.22 -2.96
CA SER A 104 1.64 -7.35 -4.13
C SER A 104 2.31 -8.10 -5.27
N GLU A 105 3.41 -8.80 -5.00
CA GLU A 105 4.10 -9.63 -5.99
C GLU A 105 3.24 -10.78 -6.51
N LYS A 106 2.49 -11.45 -5.63
CA LYS A 106 1.55 -12.51 -6.01
C LYS A 106 0.42 -11.96 -6.87
N ALA A 107 -0.11 -10.78 -6.55
CA ALA A 107 -1.14 -10.11 -7.35
C ALA A 107 -0.59 -9.67 -8.71
N GLN A 108 0.64 -9.14 -8.76
CA GLN A 108 1.31 -8.77 -10.01
C GLN A 108 1.56 -10.01 -10.88
N LYS A 109 2.08 -11.11 -10.31
CA LYS A 109 2.26 -12.39 -11.00
C LYS A 109 0.94 -12.97 -11.49
N ALA A 110 -0.12 -12.91 -10.69
CA ALA A 110 -1.45 -13.36 -11.09
C ALA A 110 -2.06 -12.50 -12.21
N ALA A 111 -1.88 -11.17 -12.14
CA ALA A 111 -2.29 -10.25 -13.20
C ALA A 111 -1.50 -10.51 -14.49
N GLN A 112 -0.17 -10.68 -14.41
CA GLN A 112 0.67 -11.07 -15.54
C GLN A 112 0.27 -12.44 -16.12
N ALA A 113 -0.09 -13.42 -15.29
CA ALA A 113 -0.58 -14.71 -15.78
C ALA A 113 -1.96 -14.62 -16.48
N ARG A 114 -2.84 -13.73 -16.00
CA ARG A 114 -4.18 -13.50 -16.56
C ARG A 114 -4.14 -12.67 -17.84
N TRP A 115 -3.41 -11.55 -17.83
CA TRP A 115 -3.35 -10.56 -18.91
C TRP A 115 -2.17 -10.76 -19.85
N GLY A 116 -1.07 -11.36 -19.41
CA GLY A 116 0.04 -11.76 -20.28
C GLY A 116 -0.32 -12.87 -21.26
N LYS A 117 -1.37 -13.66 -20.97
CA LYS A 117 -1.99 -14.58 -21.94
C LYS A 117 -2.85 -13.87 -22.99
N ALA A 118 -3.29 -12.63 -22.75
CA ALA A 118 -4.07 -11.86 -23.73
C ALA A 118 -3.22 -11.32 -24.90
N ASN A 119 -1.88 -11.28 -24.76
CA ASN A 119 -0.96 -11.03 -25.88
C ASN A 119 -0.70 -12.26 -26.74
N ASN A 120 -1.18 -13.45 -26.34
CA ASN A 120 -1.37 -14.54 -27.28
C ASN A 120 -2.70 -14.29 -27.97
N ILE A 121 -2.70 -13.32 -28.90
CA ILE A 121 -3.79 -13.09 -29.84
C ILE A 121 -4.10 -14.46 -30.42
N ASN A 122 -5.23 -15.02 -30.04
CA ASN A 122 -5.73 -16.23 -30.63
C ASN A 122 -5.84 -15.95 -32.13
N LYS A 123 -5.00 -16.61 -32.95
CA LYS A 123 -5.05 -16.48 -34.41
C LYS A 123 -6.46 -16.77 -34.97
N GLN A 124 -7.33 -17.41 -34.18
CA GLN A 124 -8.74 -17.62 -34.48
C GLN A 124 -9.58 -16.33 -34.51
N CYS A 125 -9.18 -15.24 -33.86
CA CYS A 125 -9.91 -13.96 -33.92
C CYS A 125 -9.53 -13.11 -35.13
N LEU A 126 -8.46 -13.46 -35.86
CA LEU A 126 -8.11 -12.78 -37.12
C LEU A 126 -8.94 -13.29 -38.30
N THR A 127 -9.50 -14.50 -38.21
CA THR A 127 -10.33 -15.09 -39.26
C THR A 127 -11.75 -14.53 -39.29
N ASP A 128 -12.28 -14.02 -38.17
CA ASP A 128 -13.64 -13.48 -38.12
C ASP A 128 -13.76 -12.11 -38.81
N ALA A 129 -12.65 -11.36 -38.91
CA ALA A 129 -12.62 -10.11 -39.70
C ALA A 129 -12.73 -10.35 -41.21
N GLN A 130 -12.39 -11.56 -41.70
CA GLN A 130 -12.51 -11.95 -43.11
C GLN A 130 -13.83 -12.68 -43.41
N ALA A 131 -14.63 -13.00 -42.39
CA ALA A 131 -15.93 -13.66 -42.53
C ALA A 131 -17.10 -12.66 -42.63
N MET A 132 -16.82 -11.36 -42.58
CA MET A 132 -17.79 -10.31 -42.86
C MET A 132 -18.05 -10.29 -44.38
N PRO A 133 -19.25 -10.66 -44.87
CA PRO A 133 -19.57 -10.48 -46.28
C PRO A 133 -19.48 -9.00 -46.64
N GLU A 134 -19.06 -8.70 -47.88
CA GLU A 134 -19.13 -7.34 -48.41
C GLU A 134 -20.54 -6.81 -48.21
N HIS A 135 -20.65 -5.65 -47.57
CA HIS A 135 -21.93 -5.05 -47.24
C HIS A 135 -22.69 -4.79 -48.55
N ASP A 136 -23.77 -5.55 -48.75
CA ASP A 136 -24.67 -5.38 -49.88
C ASP A 136 -25.20 -3.94 -49.90
N SER A 137 -25.35 -3.38 -51.10
CA SER A 137 -25.70 -1.99 -51.33
C SER A 137 -26.82 -1.51 -50.40
N SER A 138 -26.54 -0.45 -49.63
CA SER A 138 -27.50 0.17 -48.71
C SER A 138 -28.81 0.50 -49.44
N ASN A 139 -29.93 -0.05 -48.96
CA ASN A 139 -31.29 0.28 -49.42
C ASN A 139 -31.83 1.59 -48.82
N ALA A 140 -30.98 2.39 -48.17
CA ALA A 140 -31.39 3.68 -47.64
C ALA A 140 -31.63 4.66 -48.81
N PRO A 141 -32.85 5.21 -48.97
CA PRO A 141 -33.09 6.20 -50.00
C PRO A 141 -32.22 7.44 -49.73
N SER A 142 -31.49 7.89 -50.73
CA SER A 142 -30.65 9.08 -50.64
C SER A 142 -31.52 10.28 -50.22
N PRO A 143 -31.05 11.13 -49.29
CA PRO A 143 -31.78 12.34 -48.95
C PRO A 143 -31.85 13.22 -50.20
N SER A 144 -33.08 13.52 -50.63
CA SER A 144 -33.37 14.49 -51.70
C SER A 144 -32.87 15.89 -51.29
N PRO A 145 -32.56 16.77 -52.25
CA PRO A 145 -31.63 17.88 -52.03
C PRO A 145 -32.17 18.95 -51.08
N ILE A 146 -31.24 19.54 -50.34
CA ILE A 146 -31.41 20.70 -49.46
C ILE A 146 -31.83 21.91 -50.33
N PRO A 147 -32.77 22.78 -49.89
CA PRO A 147 -33.20 23.95 -50.66
C PRO A 147 -32.07 24.95 -50.86
N GLU A 148 -31.90 25.46 -52.09
CA GLU A 148 -30.94 26.50 -52.45
C GLU A 148 -31.19 27.79 -51.65
N GLU A 149 -30.20 28.22 -50.86
CA GLU A 149 -30.19 29.54 -50.24
C GLU A 149 -29.59 30.57 -51.22
N LYS A 150 -30.31 31.68 -51.35
CA LYS A 150 -30.22 32.71 -52.38
C LYS A 150 -28.90 33.48 -52.35
N ASP A 151 -28.18 33.48 -53.47
CA ASP A 151 -27.23 34.55 -53.78
C ASP A 151 -27.96 35.78 -54.31
N LYS A 152 -27.97 36.86 -53.52
CA LYS A 152 -28.08 38.23 -54.04
C LYS A 152 -26.77 38.94 -53.77
N CYS A 153 -25.90 38.98 -54.79
CA CYS A 153 -24.78 39.91 -54.86
C CYS A 153 -25.29 41.34 -55.15
N VAL A 154 -24.66 42.29 -54.45
CA VAL A 154 -24.30 43.69 -54.79
C VAL A 154 -25.30 44.53 -55.59
#